data_AF-A0A2D0JJG3-F1
#
_entry.id   AF-A0A2D0JJG3-F1
#
_cell.length_a   1.000
_cell.length_b   1.000
_cell.length_c   1.000
_cell.angle_alpha   90.00
_cell.angle_beta   90.00
_cell.angle_gamma   90.00
#
_symmetry.space_group_name_H-M   'P 1'
#
loop_
_entity.id
_entity.type
_entity.pdbx_description
1 polymer ?
#
loop_
_entity_poly.entity_id
_entity_poly.type
_entity_poly.pdbx_seq_one_letter_code
_entity_poly.pdbx_strand_id
1 'polypeptide(L)'
;MTYAQVQQEGIFIKQGKTGVAQIKAWTERLDNAVAMSKTMPLDNGVSSIYVLHQRKGSKYTRDGFNSRWKKARNIAKETFPELDFNFTFHDLKAKGVSDLEGPLSEKQQITGHKNITQTARYDRKVNIVPVVGGQKK
;
A
#
# COMPACT_ATOMS: atom_id res chain seq x y z
N MET A 1 12.25 -0.35 -4.65
CA MET A 1 11.89 -1.78 -4.60
C MET A 1 12.42 -2.45 -5.84
N THR A 2 13.25 -3.47 -5.69
CA THR A 2 13.83 -4.25 -6.79
C THR A 2 13.33 -5.68 -6.75
N TYR A 3 13.45 -6.42 -7.86
CA TYR A 3 13.08 -7.84 -7.90
C TYR A 3 13.92 -8.71 -6.96
N ALA A 4 15.12 -8.26 -6.55
CA ALA A 4 15.91 -8.94 -5.52
C ALA A 4 15.22 -8.99 -4.13
N GLN A 5 14.21 -8.15 -3.90
CA GLN A 5 13.41 -8.16 -2.68
C GLN A 5 12.17 -9.07 -2.79
N VAL A 6 11.88 -9.60 -3.98
CA VAL A 6 10.73 -10.47 -4.24
C VAL A 6 11.17 -11.91 -3.97
N GLN A 7 10.53 -12.56 -3.01
CA GLN A 7 10.86 -13.89 -2.49
C GLN A 7 9.65 -14.84 -2.63
N GLN A 8 9.87 -16.12 -2.34
CA GLN A 8 8.82 -17.14 -2.42
C GLN A 8 7.66 -16.84 -1.46
N GLU A 9 7.96 -16.35 -0.27
CA GLU A 9 6.99 -16.07 0.79
C GLU A 9 6.30 -14.72 0.60
N GLY A 10 6.90 -13.78 -0.15
CA GLY A 10 6.37 -12.43 -0.31
C GLY A 10 7.42 -11.40 -0.72
N ILE A 11 7.15 -10.13 -0.41
CA ILE A 11 8.07 -9.03 -0.67
C ILE A 11 8.80 -8.63 0.62
N PHE A 12 10.11 -8.77 0.62
CA PHE A 12 10.96 -8.34 1.73
C PHE A 12 11.12 -6.81 1.77
N ILE A 13 10.75 -6.21 2.89
CA ILE A 13 10.84 -4.77 3.13
C ILE A 13 11.62 -4.51 4.42
N LYS A 14 12.73 -3.79 4.31
CA LYS A 14 13.46 -3.22 5.45
C LYS A 14 13.26 -1.72 5.50
N GLN A 15 12.65 -1.22 6.57
CA GLN A 15 12.39 0.21 6.73
C GLN A 15 13.69 0.97 7.00
N GLY A 16 13.96 2.03 6.24
CA GLY A 16 15.19 2.81 6.41
C GLY A 16 15.30 3.54 7.76
N LYS A 17 14.19 4.06 8.29
CA LYS A 17 14.19 4.86 9.53
C LYS A 17 14.32 4.03 10.81
N THR A 18 13.69 2.86 10.84
CA THR A 18 13.55 2.04 12.05
C THR A 18 14.33 0.73 11.98
N GLY A 19 14.82 0.36 10.80
CA GLY A 19 15.51 -0.91 10.56
C GLY A 19 14.60 -2.15 10.56
N VAL A 20 13.31 -1.99 10.88
CA VAL A 20 12.36 -3.10 10.98
C VAL A 20 12.24 -3.79 9.63
N ALA A 21 12.58 -5.08 9.62
CA ALA A 21 12.46 -5.97 8.48
C ALA A 21 11.14 -6.75 8.58
N GLN A 22 10.45 -6.89 7.46
CA GLN A 22 9.21 -7.64 7.36
C GLN A 22 9.04 -8.20 5.95
N ILE A 23 8.44 -9.37 5.83
CA ILE A 23 7.97 -9.89 4.54
C ILE A 23 6.48 -9.57 4.45
N LYS A 24 6.09 -8.87 3.38
CA LYS A 24 4.68 -8.75 3.00
C LYS A 24 4.30 -9.99 2.24
N ALA A 25 3.65 -10.91 2.95
CA ALA A 25 3.24 -12.19 2.39
C ALA A 25 2.34 -12.01 1.16
N TRP A 26 2.42 -12.96 0.25
CA TRP A 26 1.59 -12.94 -0.94
C TRP A 26 0.11 -12.98 -0.61
N THR A 27 -0.63 -12.20 -1.37
CA THR A 27 -2.08 -12.36 -1.56
C THR A 27 -2.30 -12.40 -3.07
N GLU A 28 -3.39 -13.00 -3.54
CA GLU A 28 -3.71 -13.01 -4.97
C GLU A 28 -3.63 -11.61 -5.58
N ARG A 29 -4.16 -10.60 -4.87
CA ARG A 29 -4.09 -9.20 -5.30
C ARG A 29 -2.66 -8.67 -5.41
N LEU A 30 -1.79 -8.98 -4.45
CA LEU A 30 -0.40 -8.51 -4.46
C LEU A 30 0.42 -9.23 -5.54
N ASP A 31 0.22 -10.53 -5.69
CA ASP A 31 0.88 -11.34 -6.71
C ASP A 31 0.50 -10.85 -8.11
N ASN A 32 -0.79 -10.66 -8.37
CA ASN A 32 -1.29 -10.10 -9.64
C ASN A 32 -0.69 -8.71 -9.93
N ALA A 33 -0.56 -7.85 -8.91
CA ALA A 33 0.06 -6.53 -9.09
C ALA A 33 1.55 -6.60 -9.47
N VAL A 34 2.29 -7.58 -8.93
CA VAL A 34 3.70 -7.83 -9.29
C VAL A 34 3.81 -8.53 -10.65
N ALA A 35 2.87 -9.41 -11.01
CA ALA A 35 2.81 -9.98 -12.35
C ALA A 35 2.58 -8.89 -13.41
N MET A 36 1.64 -7.98 -13.16
CA MET A 36 1.39 -6.81 -14.00
C MET A 36 2.62 -5.91 -14.15
N SER A 37 3.46 -5.78 -13.13
CA SER A 37 4.63 -4.92 -13.25
C SER A 37 5.66 -5.43 -14.26
N LYS A 38 5.64 -6.74 -14.58
CA LYS A 38 6.50 -7.34 -15.61
C LYS A 38 6.10 -6.95 -17.03
N THR A 39 4.87 -6.45 -17.24
CA THR A 39 4.38 -6.01 -18.56
C THR A 39 4.62 -4.53 -18.83
N MET A 40 5.27 -3.81 -17.89
CA MET A 40 5.58 -2.40 -18.05
C MET A 40 6.52 -2.16 -19.24
N PRO A 41 6.26 -1.15 -20.09
CA PRO A 41 7.03 -0.92 -21.30
C PRO A 41 8.47 -0.50 -20.98
N LEU A 42 9.42 -1.08 -21.72
CA LEU A 42 10.81 -0.69 -21.77
C LEU A 42 11.17 -0.29 -23.20
N ASP A 43 12.14 0.60 -23.34
CA ASP A 43 12.70 0.92 -24.64
C ASP A 43 13.66 -0.20 -25.10
N ASN A 44 13.85 -0.34 -26.41
CA ASN A 44 14.65 -1.44 -26.97
C ASN A 44 16.07 -1.46 -26.39
N GLY A 45 16.52 -2.65 -25.97
CA GLY A 45 17.84 -2.84 -25.36
C GLY A 45 17.94 -2.38 -23.89
N VAL A 46 16.84 -1.92 -23.28
CA VAL A 46 16.81 -1.52 -21.87
C VAL A 46 16.25 -2.64 -21.01
N SER A 47 16.90 -2.88 -19.85
CA SER A 47 16.37 -3.74 -18.78
C SER A 47 16.22 -2.94 -17.48
N SER A 48 15.40 -3.45 -16.55
CA SER A 48 15.24 -2.85 -15.23
C SER A 48 15.28 -3.89 -14.12
N ILE A 49 15.97 -3.55 -13.04
CA ILE A 49 15.95 -4.32 -11.79
C ILE A 49 14.78 -3.93 -10.88
N TYR A 50 14.09 -2.83 -11.17
CA TYR A 50 13.03 -2.29 -10.33
C TYR A 50 11.69 -2.93 -10.67
N VAL A 51 10.90 -3.24 -9.63
CA VAL A 51 9.53 -3.75 -9.84
C VAL A 51 8.67 -2.71 -10.56
N LEU A 52 8.80 -1.44 -10.17
CA LEU A 52 8.17 -0.31 -10.86
C LEU A 52 9.26 0.59 -11.46
N HIS A 53 9.23 0.76 -12.78
CA HIS A 53 10.25 1.51 -13.51
C HIS A 53 9.67 2.41 -14.62
N GLN A 54 10.48 3.34 -15.07
CA GLN A 54 10.22 4.15 -16.27
C GLN A 54 10.66 3.38 -17.53
N ARG A 55 10.28 3.85 -18.72
CA ARG A 55 10.66 3.22 -20.00
C ARG A 55 12.17 3.07 -20.20
N LYS A 56 12.93 4.03 -19.66
CA LYS A 56 14.40 4.02 -19.62
C LYS A 56 14.99 3.09 -18.53
N GLY A 57 14.19 2.24 -17.90
CA GLY A 57 14.61 1.26 -16.89
C GLY A 57 14.91 1.83 -15.50
N SER A 58 14.91 3.15 -15.33
CA SER A 58 15.16 3.79 -14.04
C SER A 58 13.95 3.75 -13.11
N LYS A 59 14.19 3.83 -11.79
CA LYS A 59 13.10 3.95 -10.81
C LYS A 59 12.33 5.26 -10.99
N TYR A 60 11.07 5.27 -10.55
CA TYR A 60 10.34 6.53 -10.40
C TYR A 60 10.90 7.38 -9.26
N THR A 61 10.91 8.69 -9.48
CA THR A 61 11.11 9.68 -8.42
C THR A 61 9.80 9.87 -7.63
N ARG A 62 9.88 10.55 -6.48
CA ARG A 62 8.70 10.94 -5.71
C ARG A 62 7.71 11.73 -6.57
N ASP A 63 8.20 12.73 -7.30
CA ASP A 63 7.36 13.58 -8.15
C ASP A 63 6.79 12.83 -9.35
N GLY A 64 7.57 11.88 -9.90
CA GLY A 64 7.10 10.96 -10.93
C GLY A 64 5.90 10.12 -10.45
N PHE A 65 5.99 9.57 -9.23
CA PHE A 65 4.85 8.86 -8.61
C PHE A 65 3.67 9.79 -8.35
N ASN A 66 3.90 10.98 -7.80
CA ASN A 66 2.84 11.96 -7.53
C ASN A 66 2.08 12.36 -8.81
N SER A 67 2.82 12.55 -9.91
CA SER A 67 2.23 12.85 -11.23
C SER A 67 1.36 11.70 -11.74
N ARG A 68 1.84 10.45 -11.63
CA ARG A 68 1.07 9.25 -12.02
C ARG A 68 -0.19 9.07 -11.16
N TRP A 69 -0.08 9.30 -9.86
CA TRP A 69 -1.23 9.32 -8.94
C TRP A 69 -2.26 10.38 -9.33
N LYS A 70 -1.82 11.63 -9.56
CA LYS A 70 -2.71 12.72 -9.96
C LYS A 70 -3.45 12.38 -11.27
N LYS A 71 -2.74 11.83 -12.26
CA LYS A 71 -3.34 11.37 -13.52
C LYS A 71 -4.39 10.28 -13.29
N ALA A 72 -4.07 9.25 -12.51
CA ALA A 72 -4.99 8.16 -12.21
C ALA A 72 -6.26 8.66 -11.48
N ARG A 73 -6.09 9.56 -10.51
CA ARG A 73 -7.21 10.16 -9.79
C ARG A 73 -8.10 11.02 -10.69
N ASN A 74 -7.51 11.78 -11.62
CA ASN A 74 -8.30 12.59 -12.56
C ASN A 74 -9.11 11.70 -13.51
N ILE A 75 -8.51 10.63 -14.05
CA ILE A 75 -9.24 9.65 -14.87
C ILE A 75 -10.38 9.02 -14.08
N ALA A 76 -10.15 8.63 -12.82
CA ALA A 76 -11.20 8.06 -11.98
C ALA A 76 -12.35 9.05 -11.71
N LYS A 77 -12.04 10.33 -11.47
CA LYS A 77 -13.06 11.40 -11.34
C LYS A 77 -13.93 11.55 -12.58
N GLU A 78 -13.33 11.49 -13.75
CA GLU A 78 -14.04 11.59 -15.03
C GLU A 78 -14.87 10.33 -15.32
N THR A 79 -14.36 9.15 -14.93
CA THR A 79 -15.01 7.85 -15.17
C THR A 79 -16.19 7.60 -14.23
N PHE A 80 -16.10 8.06 -12.98
CA PHE A 80 -17.07 7.83 -11.91
C PHE A 80 -17.52 9.15 -11.27
N PRO A 81 -18.25 10.01 -12.01
CA PRO A 81 -18.64 11.33 -11.52
C PRO A 81 -19.55 11.29 -10.28
N GLU A 82 -20.20 10.17 -10.01
CA GLU A 82 -21.04 9.93 -8.83
C GLU A 82 -20.25 9.71 -7.54
N LEU A 83 -18.94 9.43 -7.64
CA LEU A 83 -18.09 9.15 -6.48
C LEU A 83 -17.28 10.38 -6.06
N ASP A 84 -17.11 10.56 -4.76
CA ASP A 84 -16.22 11.58 -4.22
C ASP A 84 -14.76 11.09 -4.20
N PHE A 85 -13.90 11.79 -4.93
CA PHE A 85 -12.45 11.57 -4.98
C PHE A 85 -11.66 12.64 -4.21
N ASN A 86 -12.28 13.29 -3.21
CA ASN A 86 -11.62 14.21 -2.29
C ASN A 86 -10.79 13.47 -1.23
N PHE A 87 -9.76 12.74 -1.68
CA PHE A 87 -8.81 12.08 -0.79
C PHE A 87 -7.39 12.10 -1.36
N THR A 88 -6.42 11.82 -0.47
CA THR A 88 -5.00 11.82 -0.74
C THR A 88 -4.45 10.40 -0.89
N PHE A 89 -3.22 10.27 -1.40
CA PHE A 89 -2.57 8.97 -1.50
C PHE A 89 -2.38 8.29 -0.13
N HIS A 90 -2.23 9.07 0.96
CA HIS A 90 -2.11 8.52 2.31
C HIS A 90 -3.41 7.89 2.81
N ASP A 91 -4.56 8.32 2.29
CA ASP A 91 -5.86 7.79 2.68
C ASP A 91 -6.09 6.38 2.15
N LEU A 92 -5.37 5.95 1.10
CA LEU A 92 -5.35 4.55 0.67
C LEU A 92 -4.79 3.64 1.76
N LYS A 93 -3.73 4.10 2.46
CA LYS A 93 -3.19 3.38 3.62
C LYS A 93 -4.18 3.39 4.77
N ALA A 94 -4.82 4.53 5.05
CA ALA A 94 -5.84 4.61 6.10
C ALA A 94 -6.99 3.64 5.85
N LYS A 95 -7.52 3.60 4.63
CA LYS A 95 -8.56 2.65 4.22
C LYS A 95 -8.09 1.21 4.43
N GLY A 96 -6.90 0.86 3.94
CA GLY A 96 -6.35 -0.48 4.11
C GLY A 96 -6.18 -0.91 5.57
N VAL A 97 -5.84 0.01 6.48
CA VAL A 97 -5.76 -0.28 7.93
C VAL A 97 -7.13 -0.37 8.57
N SER A 98 -8.05 0.51 8.16
CA SER A 98 -9.42 0.55 8.66
C SER A 98 -10.21 -0.71 8.28
N ASP A 99 -9.87 -1.33 7.15
CA ASP A 99 -10.47 -2.57 6.66
C ASP A 99 -9.94 -3.83 7.37
N LEU A 100 -8.86 -3.71 8.14
CA LEU A 100 -8.39 -4.83 8.95
C LEU A 100 -9.36 -5.07 10.10
N GLU A 101 -9.63 -6.33 10.36
CA GLU A 101 -10.29 -6.76 11.59
C GLU A 101 -9.27 -7.01 12.70
N GLY A 102 -9.76 -7.18 13.93
CA GLY A 102 -8.93 -7.46 15.10
C GLY A 102 -8.43 -6.23 15.85
N PRO A 103 -7.71 -6.45 16.95
CA PRO A 103 -7.22 -5.39 17.82
C PRO A 103 -6.16 -4.53 17.14
N LEU A 104 -6.02 -3.29 17.64
CA LEU A 104 -5.07 -2.32 17.10
C LEU A 104 -3.60 -2.79 17.14
N SER A 105 -3.27 -3.70 18.06
CA SER A 105 -1.95 -4.36 18.16
C SER A 105 -1.64 -5.23 16.93
N GLU A 106 -2.60 -6.00 16.43
CA GLU A 106 -2.44 -6.82 15.22
C GLU A 106 -2.33 -5.91 13.98
N LYS A 107 -3.18 -4.90 13.89
CA LYS A 107 -3.08 -3.87 12.83
C LYS A 107 -1.72 -3.17 12.85
N GLN A 108 -1.12 -2.95 14.03
CA GLN A 108 0.21 -2.36 14.15
C GLN A 108 1.30 -3.25 13.54
N GLN A 109 1.25 -4.56 13.78
CA GLN A 109 2.19 -5.52 13.18
C GLN A 109 2.07 -5.50 11.65
N ILE A 110 0.84 -5.49 11.12
CA ILE A 110 0.59 -5.43 9.68
C ILE A 110 1.04 -4.09 9.08
N THR A 111 0.92 -2.98 9.79
CA THR A 111 1.35 -1.67 9.25
C THR A 111 2.85 -1.41 9.40
N GLY A 112 3.52 -2.18 10.27
CA GLY A 112 4.93 -1.99 10.60
C GLY A 112 5.21 -0.66 11.28
N HIS A 113 4.24 -0.10 12.02
CA HIS A 113 4.46 1.11 12.81
C HIS A 113 5.16 0.80 14.12
N LYS A 114 6.09 1.67 14.53
CA LYS A 114 6.78 1.53 15.82
C LYS A 114 5.85 1.78 17.00
N ASN A 115 4.99 2.79 16.88
CA ASN A 115 4.10 3.22 17.97
C ASN A 115 2.64 2.93 17.61
N ILE A 116 1.87 2.42 18.58
CA ILE A 116 0.46 2.10 18.41
C ILE A 116 -0.39 3.33 18.02
N THR A 117 -0.02 4.52 18.51
CA THR A 117 -0.68 5.79 18.18
C THR A 117 -0.55 6.18 16.70
N GLN A 118 0.52 5.72 16.02
CA GLN A 118 0.64 5.90 14.58
C GLN A 118 -0.38 5.04 13.85
N THR A 119 -0.60 3.80 14.28
CA THR A 119 -1.64 2.92 13.73
C THR A 119 -3.03 3.47 14.00
N ALA A 120 -3.30 3.96 15.21
CA ALA A 120 -4.58 4.58 15.57
C ALA A 120 -5.00 5.71 14.63
N ARG A 121 -4.03 6.52 14.13
CA ARG A 121 -4.30 7.61 13.17
C ARG A 121 -4.81 7.10 11.81
N TYR A 122 -4.43 5.88 11.44
CA TYR A 122 -4.84 5.25 10.18
C TYR A 122 -6.10 4.37 10.33
N ASP A 123 -6.39 3.88 11.54
CA ASP A 123 -7.61 3.12 11.84
C ASP A 123 -8.78 4.09 12.06
N ARG A 124 -9.48 4.42 10.98
CA ARG A 124 -10.55 5.43 10.95
C ARG A 124 -11.95 4.81 10.94
N LYS A 125 -12.07 3.49 11.00
CA LYS A 125 -13.35 2.79 11.04
C LYS A 125 -14.06 3.12 12.36
N VAL A 126 -15.30 3.56 12.29
CA VAL A 126 -16.13 3.80 13.48
C VAL A 126 -16.50 2.44 14.08
N ASN A 127 -16.12 2.22 15.34
CA ASN A 127 -16.39 0.97 16.02
C ASN A 127 -17.82 0.96 16.60
N ILE A 128 -18.54 -0.13 16.37
CA ILE A 128 -19.77 -0.43 17.09
C ILE A 128 -19.36 -1.11 18.39
N VAL A 129 -19.58 -0.44 19.52
CA VAL A 129 -19.20 -0.95 20.84
C VAL A 129 -20.46 -1.27 21.65
N PRO A 130 -20.46 -2.34 22.46
CA PRO A 130 -21.56 -2.60 23.38
C PRO A 130 -21.61 -1.52 24.46
N VAL A 131 -22.81 -1.28 24.98
CA VAL A 131 -23.00 -0.46 26.19
C VAL A 131 -22.37 -1.15 27.41
N VAL A 132 -22.12 -0.39 28.47
CA VAL A 132 -21.62 -0.93 29.75
C VAL A 132 -22.57 -2.03 30.25
N GLY A 133 -22.03 -3.23 30.51
CA GLY A 133 -22.79 -4.42 30.90
C GLY A 133 -23.35 -5.27 29.74
N GLY A 134 -23.30 -4.77 28.49
CA GLY A 134 -23.69 -5.50 27.27
C GLY A 134 -22.53 -6.22 26.58
N GLN A 135 -21.39 -6.34 27.25
CA GLN A 135 -20.21 -7.03 26.73
C GLN A 135 -20.53 -8.53 26.62
N LYS A 136 -20.28 -9.15 25.45
CA LYS A 136 -20.42 -10.60 25.29
C LYS A 136 -19.51 -11.29 26.32
N LYS A 137 -20.07 -12.22 27.11
CA LYS A 137 -19.31 -13.10 28.01
C LYS A 137 -18.39 -14.01 27.22
#